data_AF-A0AA92HIX1-F1
#
_entry.id   AF-A0AA92HIX1-F1
#
_cell.length_a   1.000
_cell.length_b   1.000
_cell.length_c   1.000
_cell.angle_alpha   90.00
_cell.angle_beta   90.00
_cell.angle_gamma   90.00
#
_symmetry.space_group_name_H-M   'P 1'
#
loop_
_entity.id
_entity.type
_entity.pdbx_description
1 polymer ?
#
loop_
_entity_poly.entity_id
_entity_poly.type
_entity_poly.pdbx_seq_one_letter_code
_entity_poly.pdbx_strand_id
1 'polypeptide(L)'
;MIAGLVRLLFGRNRNVLRETVEVFRENAEAGAERASRAQGAALQQFAAEFRAERRSGFDRVMDGINRLPRPLLALGTVGLMVSAMANPSWFAARMQGLAAVPEPLWWLLGVIVSFYFGARHQIKSQEFQRSLAEVAARIPQALEGPAPVQNDKPPSQIEVENPALQAWKESQFRLSQADPAE
;
A
#
# COMPACT_ATOMS: atom_id res chain seq x y z
N MET A 1 -56.00 19.71 -48.11
CA MET A 1 -56.30 18.51 -47.28
C MET A 1 -55.26 17.39 -47.41
N ILE A 2 -54.46 17.30 -48.48
CA ILE A 2 -53.43 16.24 -48.64
C ILE A 2 -52.20 16.44 -47.72
N ALA A 3 -51.81 17.69 -47.44
CA ALA A 3 -50.69 18.01 -46.54
C ALA A 3 -50.93 17.59 -45.07
N GLY A 4 -52.19 17.53 -44.62
CA GLY A 4 -52.56 17.07 -43.28
C GLY A 4 -52.48 15.55 -43.14
N LEU A 5 -52.80 14.82 -44.21
CA LEU A 5 -52.79 13.35 -44.22
C LEU A 5 -51.35 12.78 -44.21
N VAL A 6 -50.43 13.43 -44.92
CA VAL A 6 -49.00 13.07 -44.91
C VAL A 6 -48.36 13.35 -43.55
N ARG A 7 -48.74 14.44 -42.85
CA ARG A 7 -48.26 14.70 -41.47
C ARG A 7 -48.81 13.69 -40.45
N LEU A 8 -50.02 13.19 -40.64
CA LEU A 8 -50.63 12.21 -39.73
C LEU A 8 -50.01 10.81 -39.88
N LEU A 9 -49.67 10.42 -41.11
CA LEU A 9 -49.02 9.14 -41.42
C LEU A 9 -47.52 9.13 -41.10
N PHE A 10 -46.80 10.23 -41.38
CA PHE A 10 -45.34 10.31 -41.16
C PHE A 10 -44.94 10.94 -39.82
N GLY A 11 -45.87 11.56 -39.08
CA GLY A 11 -45.60 12.18 -37.78
C GLY A 11 -45.45 11.18 -36.62
N ARG A 12 -45.99 9.96 -36.78
CA ARG A 12 -46.00 8.95 -35.71
C ARG A 12 -44.82 7.96 -35.76
N ASN A 13 -43.98 8.02 -36.80
CA ASN A 13 -42.97 6.99 -37.09
C ASN A 13 -41.51 7.39 -36.83
N ARG A 14 -41.24 8.62 -36.34
CA ARG A 14 -39.87 9.02 -35.95
C ARG A 14 -39.37 8.32 -34.69
N ASN A 15 -40.28 7.89 -33.81
CA ASN A 15 -39.92 7.19 -32.58
C ASN A 15 -39.58 5.71 -32.84
N VAL A 16 -40.33 5.07 -33.76
CA VAL A 16 -40.16 3.64 -34.09
C VAL A 16 -38.86 3.39 -34.87
N LEU A 17 -38.44 4.32 -35.73
CA LEU A 17 -37.14 4.24 -36.41
C LEU A 17 -35.95 4.40 -35.45
N ARG A 18 -36.11 5.20 -34.39
CA ARG A 18 -35.11 5.32 -33.32
C ARG A 18 -35.03 4.03 -32.50
N GLU A 19 -36.18 3.49 -32.08
CA GLU A 19 -36.27 2.20 -31.37
C GLU A 19 -35.76 1.02 -32.21
N THR A 20 -35.94 1.04 -33.54
CA THR A 20 -35.46 -0.04 -34.43
C THR A 20 -33.97 0.05 -34.73
N VAL A 21 -33.38 1.25 -34.77
CA VAL A 21 -31.93 1.43 -34.97
C VAL A 21 -31.13 1.15 -33.68
N GLU A 22 -31.70 1.44 -32.51
CA GLU A 22 -31.13 1.04 -31.21
C GLU A 22 -31.04 -0.49 -31.02
N VAL A 23 -31.81 -1.28 -31.79
CA VAL A 23 -31.79 -2.76 -31.76
C VAL A 23 -30.64 -3.35 -32.59
N PHE A 24 -30.10 -2.63 -33.59
CA PHE A 24 -28.99 -3.11 -34.44
C PHE A 24 -27.62 -2.52 -34.08
N ARG A 25 -27.57 -1.53 -33.19
CA ARG A 25 -26.33 -0.94 -32.72
C ARG A 25 -26.47 -0.64 -31.23
N GLU A 26 -25.73 -1.40 -30.42
CA GLU A 26 -25.69 -1.22 -28.97
C GLU A 26 -25.49 0.27 -28.65
N ASN A 27 -26.41 0.82 -27.86
CA ASN A 27 -26.35 2.22 -27.45
C ASN A 27 -25.07 2.43 -26.64
N ALA A 28 -24.08 3.09 -27.23
CA ALA A 28 -22.71 3.15 -26.74
C ALA A 28 -22.63 3.71 -25.31
N GLU A 29 -23.53 4.62 -24.94
CA GLU A 29 -23.68 5.14 -23.58
C GLU A 29 -24.23 4.11 -22.60
N ALA A 30 -25.25 3.32 -22.98
CA ALA A 30 -25.77 2.25 -22.14
C ALA A 30 -24.76 1.10 -21.96
N GLY A 31 -23.88 0.88 -22.94
CA GLY A 31 -22.73 -0.03 -22.84
C GLY A 31 -21.63 0.49 -21.92
N ALA A 32 -21.25 1.77 -22.08
CA ALA A 32 -20.25 2.43 -21.24
C ALA A 32 -20.68 2.51 -19.77
N GLU A 33 -21.97 2.77 -19.50
CA GLU A 33 -22.51 2.83 -18.15
C GLU A 33 -22.50 1.45 -17.47
N ARG A 34 -22.83 0.39 -18.21
CA ARG A 34 -22.71 -1.00 -17.72
C ARG A 34 -21.25 -1.38 -17.45
N ALA A 35 -20.33 -1.03 -18.33
CA ALA A 35 -18.91 -1.29 -18.16
C ALA A 35 -18.32 -0.55 -16.94
N SER A 36 -18.70 0.72 -16.76
CA SER A 36 -18.30 1.53 -15.60
C SER A 36 -18.85 0.94 -14.29
N ARG A 37 -20.11 0.51 -14.26
CA ARG A 37 -20.70 -0.17 -13.10
C ARG A 37 -20.01 -1.50 -12.81
N ALA A 38 -19.68 -2.28 -13.83
CA ALA A 38 -18.96 -3.54 -13.68
C ALA A 38 -17.53 -3.33 -13.13
N GLN A 39 -16.80 -2.33 -13.63
CA GLN A 39 -15.50 -1.95 -13.08
C GLN A 39 -15.60 -1.42 -11.65
N GLY A 40 -16.58 -0.58 -11.35
CA GLY A 40 -16.83 -0.07 -10.00
C GLY A 40 -17.14 -1.21 -9.01
N ALA A 41 -17.95 -2.17 -9.43
CA ALA A 41 -18.26 -3.36 -8.63
C ALA A 41 -17.02 -4.25 -8.41
N ALA A 42 -16.22 -4.49 -9.46
CA ALA A 42 -14.98 -5.25 -9.36
C ALA A 42 -13.97 -4.58 -8.42
N LEU A 43 -13.80 -3.25 -8.49
CA LEU A 43 -12.94 -2.48 -7.60
C LEU A 43 -13.45 -2.47 -6.15
N GLN A 44 -14.77 -2.41 -5.94
CA GLN A 44 -15.35 -2.50 -4.61
C GLN A 44 -15.18 -3.90 -4.00
N GLN A 45 -15.33 -4.95 -4.80
CA GLN A 45 -15.08 -6.32 -4.38
C GLN A 45 -13.60 -6.54 -4.05
N PHE A 46 -12.70 -6.08 -4.91
CA PHE A 46 -11.26 -6.04 -4.62
C PHE A 46 -11.01 -5.28 -3.30
N ALA A 47 -11.55 -4.08 -3.16
CA ALA A 47 -11.39 -3.29 -1.94
C ALA A 47 -11.99 -3.95 -0.70
N ALA A 48 -13.01 -4.80 -0.83
CA ALA A 48 -13.61 -5.56 0.26
C ALA A 48 -12.75 -6.78 0.65
N GLU A 49 -12.18 -7.48 -0.33
CA GLU A 49 -11.26 -8.60 -0.10
C GLU A 49 -9.92 -8.16 0.53
N PHE A 50 -9.41 -6.97 0.14
CA PHE A 50 -8.20 -6.39 0.74
C PHE A 50 -8.41 -5.74 2.11
N ARG A 51 -9.66 -5.47 2.53
CA ARG A 51 -9.91 -4.55 3.66
C ARG A 51 -9.74 -5.13 5.05
N ALA A 52 -9.78 -6.44 5.27
CA ALA A 52 -9.52 -6.94 6.62
C ALA A 52 -9.32 -8.45 6.66
N GLU A 53 -8.07 -8.86 6.70
CA GLU A 53 -7.72 -9.99 7.56
C GLU A 53 -8.01 -9.52 9.00
N ARG A 54 -9.23 -9.79 9.49
CA ARG A 54 -9.64 -9.44 10.86
C ARG A 54 -8.77 -10.27 11.81
N ARG A 55 -7.59 -9.76 12.17
CA ARG A 55 -6.70 -10.36 13.16
C ARG A 55 -7.51 -10.62 14.43
N SER A 56 -7.59 -11.89 14.81
CA SER A 56 -8.32 -12.32 15.99
C SER A 56 -7.77 -11.61 17.23
N GLY A 57 -8.61 -11.38 18.24
CA GLY A 57 -8.14 -10.86 19.53
C GLY A 57 -6.98 -11.71 20.10
N PHE A 58 -7.04 -13.02 19.86
CA PHE A 58 -5.98 -13.97 20.18
C PHE A 58 -4.67 -13.66 19.45
N ASP A 59 -4.73 -13.34 18.15
CA ASP A 59 -3.53 -13.02 17.36
C ASP A 59 -2.82 -11.79 17.90
N ARG A 60 -3.59 -10.78 18.34
CA ARG A 60 -3.03 -9.56 18.96
C ARG A 60 -2.36 -9.85 20.30
N VAL A 61 -2.92 -10.75 21.11
CA VAL A 61 -2.31 -11.18 22.37
C VAL A 61 -1.02 -11.95 22.10
N MET A 62 -1.05 -12.92 21.19
CA MET A 62 0.13 -13.71 20.83
C MET A 62 1.23 -12.84 20.20
N ASP A 63 0.85 -11.88 19.36
CA ASP A 63 1.78 -10.87 18.82
C ASP A 63 2.41 -10.04 19.93
N GLY A 64 1.63 -9.65 20.94
CA GLY A 64 2.11 -8.96 22.13
C GLY A 64 3.17 -9.79 22.85
N ILE A 65 2.83 -11.03 23.23
CA ILE A 65 3.73 -11.98 23.93
C ILE A 65 5.01 -12.16 23.15
N ASN A 66 4.91 -12.38 21.84
CA ASN A 66 6.06 -12.56 20.97
C ASN A 66 6.89 -11.28 20.79
N ARG A 67 6.39 -10.09 21.13
CA ARG A 67 7.13 -8.81 21.10
C ARG A 67 7.72 -8.44 22.46
N LEU A 68 7.26 -9.04 23.55
CA LEU A 68 7.77 -8.83 24.91
C LEU A 68 9.27 -9.12 25.12
N PRO A 69 9.94 -10.04 24.39
CA PRO A 69 11.34 -10.33 24.66
C PRO A 69 12.25 -9.09 24.60
N ARG A 70 12.01 -8.19 23.63
CA ARG A 70 12.82 -6.96 23.48
C ARG A 70 12.65 -6.01 24.67
N PRO A 71 11.42 -5.60 25.04
CA PRO A 71 11.17 -4.84 26.27
C PRO A 71 11.69 -5.52 27.54
N LEU A 72 11.50 -6.83 27.68
CA LEU A 72 11.94 -7.57 28.87
C LEU A 72 13.46 -7.57 29.02
N LEU A 73 14.21 -7.71 27.91
CA LEU A 73 15.67 -7.61 27.96
C LEU A 73 16.12 -6.21 28.39
N ALA A 74 15.52 -5.14 27.84
CA ALA A 74 15.87 -3.78 28.20
C ALA A 74 15.50 -3.43 29.65
N LEU A 75 14.30 -3.78 30.10
CA LEU A 75 13.88 -3.56 31.49
C LEU A 75 14.63 -4.47 32.46
N GLY A 76 14.97 -5.69 32.03
CA GLY A 76 15.77 -6.64 32.80
C GLY A 76 17.19 -6.13 33.06
N THR A 77 17.87 -5.56 32.06
CA THR A 77 19.22 -4.99 32.25
C THR A 77 19.21 -3.77 33.16
N VAL A 78 18.23 -2.87 33.00
CA VAL A 78 18.03 -1.74 33.92
C VAL A 78 17.73 -2.24 35.33
N GLY A 79 16.85 -3.23 35.47
CA GLY A 79 16.51 -3.85 36.75
C GLY A 79 17.71 -4.50 37.44
N LEU A 80 18.59 -5.17 36.67
CA LEU A 80 19.84 -5.71 37.20
C LEU A 80 20.76 -4.60 37.72
N MET A 81 20.91 -3.50 36.97
CA MET A 81 21.71 -2.35 37.41
C MET A 81 21.17 -1.74 38.71
N VAL A 82 19.85 -1.54 38.78
CA VAL A 82 19.18 -1.04 40.00
C VAL A 82 19.37 -2.03 41.15
N SER A 83 19.23 -3.33 40.92
CA SER A 83 19.39 -4.36 41.96
C SER A 83 20.81 -4.38 42.54
N ALA A 84 21.83 -4.14 41.71
CA ALA A 84 23.22 -4.04 42.13
C ALA A 84 23.45 -2.86 43.08
N MET A 85 22.75 -1.73 42.88
CA MET A 85 22.82 -0.57 43.76
C MET A 85 21.96 -0.72 45.02
N ALA A 86 20.77 -1.31 44.89
CA ALA A 86 19.81 -1.44 45.99
C ALA A 86 20.24 -2.50 47.02
N ASN A 87 20.79 -3.64 46.58
CA ASN A 87 21.32 -4.67 47.48
C ASN A 87 22.54 -5.38 46.86
N PRO A 88 23.75 -4.83 47.08
CA PRO A 88 24.98 -5.35 46.49
C PRO A 88 25.30 -6.79 46.91
N SER A 89 25.03 -7.13 48.19
CA SER A 89 25.31 -8.46 48.73
C SER A 89 24.46 -9.55 48.08
N TRP A 90 23.16 -9.27 47.88
CA TRP A 90 22.23 -10.16 47.20
C TRP A 90 22.62 -10.35 45.73
N PHE A 91 22.96 -9.26 45.05
CA PHE A 91 23.40 -9.30 43.65
C PHE A 91 24.69 -10.12 43.49
N ALA A 92 25.70 -9.89 44.33
CA ALA A 92 26.97 -10.62 44.29
C ALA A 92 26.77 -12.13 44.46
N ALA A 93 25.89 -12.56 45.37
CA ALA A 93 25.56 -13.97 45.56
C ALA A 93 24.94 -14.61 44.30
N ARG A 94 24.15 -13.86 43.51
CA ARG A 94 23.59 -14.35 42.23
C ARG A 94 24.64 -14.38 41.12
N MET A 95 25.56 -13.42 41.10
CA MET A 95 26.67 -13.41 40.14
C MET A 95 27.63 -14.59 40.35
N GLN A 96 27.84 -15.04 41.59
CA GLN A 96 28.60 -16.27 41.87
C GLN A 96 27.92 -17.51 41.26
N GLY A 97 26.59 -17.59 41.35
CA GLY A 97 25.82 -18.65 40.70
C GLY A 97 25.95 -18.63 39.18
N LEU A 98 25.91 -17.43 38.56
CA LEU A 98 26.14 -17.28 37.11
C LEU A 98 27.55 -17.64 36.69
N ALA A 99 28.56 -17.31 37.50
CA ALA A 99 29.95 -17.67 37.25
C ALA A 99 30.20 -19.18 37.33
N ALA A 100 29.40 -19.91 38.12
CA ALA A 100 29.47 -21.36 38.22
C ALA A 100 28.83 -22.09 37.03
N VAL A 101 28.13 -21.39 36.13
CA VAL A 101 27.49 -21.99 34.96
C VAL A 101 28.57 -22.46 33.97
N PRO A 102 28.60 -23.76 33.59
CA PRO A 102 29.55 -24.28 32.61
C PRO A 102 29.48 -23.57 31.25
N GLU A 103 30.64 -23.36 30.62
CA GLU A 103 30.77 -22.76 29.28
C GLU A 103 29.85 -23.41 28.21
N PRO A 104 29.69 -24.76 28.14
CA PRO A 104 28.82 -25.38 27.15
C PRO A 104 27.34 -24.94 27.25
N LEU A 105 26.85 -24.58 28.43
CA LEU A 105 25.47 -24.12 28.60
C LEU A 105 25.26 -22.72 28.02
N TRP A 106 26.29 -21.86 28.05
CA TRP A 106 26.25 -20.56 27.39
C TRP A 106 26.16 -20.71 25.87
N TRP A 107 26.92 -21.65 25.30
CA TRP A 107 26.83 -21.99 23.88
C TRP A 107 25.44 -22.51 23.52
N LEU A 108 24.88 -23.42 24.32
CA LEU A 108 23.55 -23.98 24.10
C LEU A 108 22.47 -22.88 24.14
N LEU A 109 22.53 -21.98 25.12
CA LEU A 109 21.62 -20.83 25.21
C LEU A 109 21.71 -19.96 23.94
N GLY A 110 22.93 -19.64 23.49
CA GLY A 110 23.17 -18.87 22.28
C GLY A 110 22.58 -19.53 21.03
N VAL A 111 22.74 -20.86 20.89
CA VAL A 111 22.17 -21.64 19.78
C VAL A 111 20.65 -21.61 19.81
N ILE A 112 20.01 -21.87 20.96
CA ILE A 112 18.55 -21.89 21.09
C ILE A 112 17.94 -20.53 20.75
N VAL A 113 18.51 -19.45 21.31
CA VAL A 113 18.06 -18.07 21.04
C VAL A 113 18.26 -17.71 19.57
N SER A 114 19.43 -18.03 19.00
CA SER A 114 19.72 -17.77 17.58
C SER A 114 18.78 -18.52 16.66
N PHE A 115 18.42 -19.77 16.99
CA PHE A 115 17.45 -20.54 16.20
C PHE A 115 16.04 -19.93 16.29
N TYR A 116 15.56 -19.64 17.50
CA TYR A 116 14.22 -19.06 17.74
C TYR A 116 14.04 -17.71 17.04
N PHE A 117 14.99 -16.78 17.24
CA PHE A 117 14.90 -15.46 16.63
C PHE A 117 15.34 -15.45 15.16
N GLY A 118 16.28 -16.30 14.77
CA GLY A 118 16.76 -16.43 13.40
C GLY A 118 15.65 -16.89 12.44
N ALA A 119 14.89 -17.92 12.82
CA ALA A 119 13.76 -18.40 12.01
C ALA A 119 12.67 -17.33 11.85
N ARG A 120 12.39 -16.55 12.91
CA ARG A 120 11.38 -15.48 12.85
C ARG A 120 11.81 -14.27 12.02
N HIS A 121 13.09 -13.91 12.05
CA HIS A 121 13.61 -12.84 11.21
C HIS A 121 13.55 -13.18 9.72
N GLN A 122 13.73 -14.45 9.35
CA GLN A 122 13.61 -14.89 7.96
C GLN A 122 12.19 -14.70 7.39
N ILE A 123 11.15 -14.95 8.17
CA ILE A 123 9.75 -14.78 7.73
C ILE A 123 9.47 -13.31 7.35
N LYS A 124 9.97 -12.35 8.14
CA LYS A 124 9.79 -10.93 7.86
C LYS A 124 10.59 -10.44 6.65
N SER A 125 11.77 -11.02 6.41
CA SER A 125 12.55 -10.75 5.20
C SER A 125 11.84 -11.23 3.93
N GLN A 126 11.09 -12.35 4.01
CA GLN A 126 10.28 -12.83 2.90
C GLN A 126 9.07 -11.93 2.61
N GLU A 127 8.42 -11.38 3.64
CA GLU A 127 7.36 -10.37 3.44
C GLU A 127 7.90 -9.10 2.75
N PHE A 128 9.12 -8.66 3.11
CA PHE A 128 9.77 -7.53 2.44
C PHE A 128 10.05 -7.84 0.96
N GLN A 129 10.61 -9.03 0.66
CA GLN A 129 10.82 -9.47 -0.72
C GLN A 129 9.51 -9.58 -1.52
N ARG A 130 8.43 -10.09 -0.92
CA ARG A 130 7.10 -10.11 -1.54
C ARG A 130 6.56 -8.71 -1.82
N SER A 131 6.73 -7.77 -0.88
CA SER A 131 6.30 -6.38 -1.08
C SER A 131 7.09 -5.68 -2.19
N LEU A 132 8.38 -5.97 -2.33
CA LEU A 132 9.21 -5.47 -3.43
C LEU A 132 8.79 -6.08 -4.78
N ALA A 133 8.46 -7.37 -4.81
CA ALA A 133 7.97 -8.04 -6.01
C ALA A 133 6.60 -7.51 -6.45
N GLU A 134 5.70 -7.22 -5.51
CA GLU A 134 4.38 -6.65 -5.79
C GLU A 134 4.48 -5.21 -6.32
N VAL A 135 5.38 -4.39 -5.75
CA VAL A 135 5.68 -3.05 -6.28
C VAL A 135 6.28 -3.17 -7.68
N ALA A 136 7.25 -4.05 -7.89
CA ALA A 136 7.87 -4.27 -9.20
C ALA A 136 6.84 -4.73 -10.28
N ALA A 137 5.84 -5.52 -9.90
CA ALA A 137 4.78 -5.99 -10.79
C ALA A 137 3.75 -4.90 -11.18
N ARG A 138 3.64 -3.81 -10.40
CA ARG A 138 2.74 -2.67 -10.70
C ARG A 138 3.39 -1.59 -11.57
N ILE A 139 4.72 -1.55 -11.65
CA ILE A 139 5.46 -0.59 -12.50
C ILE A 139 5.14 -0.75 -14.01
N PRO A 140 5.06 -1.96 -14.60
CA PRO A 140 4.69 -2.11 -16.00
C PRO A 140 3.28 -1.59 -16.33
N GLN A 141 2.33 -1.78 -15.42
CA GLN A 141 0.92 -1.39 -15.65
C GLN A 141 0.69 0.13 -15.64
N ALA A 142 1.59 0.91 -15.03
CA ALA A 142 1.56 2.37 -15.09
C ALA A 142 2.16 2.93 -16.39
N LEU A 143 2.99 2.13 -17.08
CA LEU A 143 3.59 2.48 -18.38
C LEU A 143 2.67 2.08 -19.54
N GLU A 144 1.87 1.03 -19.38
CA GLU A 144 0.73 0.69 -20.25
C GLU A 144 -0.51 1.50 -19.87
N GLY A 145 -0.40 2.83 -19.93
CA GLY A 145 -1.57 3.71 -19.88
C GLY A 145 -2.57 3.36 -21.01
N PRO A 146 -3.88 3.64 -20.83
CA PRO A 146 -4.90 3.31 -21.82
C PRO A 146 -4.48 3.82 -23.20
N ALA A 147 -4.67 2.97 -24.22
CA ALA A 147 -4.32 3.26 -25.61
C ALA A 147 -4.71 4.70 -25.99
N PRO A 148 -3.85 5.44 -26.71
CA PRO A 148 -4.08 6.85 -26.98
C PRO A 148 -5.43 7.00 -27.67
N VAL A 149 -6.38 7.64 -26.98
CA VAL A 149 -7.65 8.05 -27.57
C VAL A 149 -7.28 9.01 -28.70
N GLN A 150 -7.43 8.54 -29.93
CA GLN A 150 -7.14 9.28 -31.15
C GLN A 150 -8.19 10.38 -31.30
N ASN A 151 -8.02 11.46 -30.54
CA ASN A 151 -8.66 12.73 -30.81
C ASN A 151 -7.80 13.46 -31.83
N ASP A 152 -8.38 13.76 -33.00
CA ASP A 152 -7.77 14.49 -34.13
C ASP A 152 -7.46 15.97 -33.82
N LYS A 153 -6.80 16.24 -32.70
CA LYS A 153 -6.22 17.55 -32.41
C LYS A 153 -4.94 17.37 -31.60
N PRO A 154 -3.81 17.96 -32.03
CA PRO A 154 -2.59 17.93 -31.22
C PRO A 154 -2.93 18.51 -29.84
N PRO A 155 -2.41 17.94 -28.73
CA PRO A 155 -2.63 18.50 -27.41
C PRO A 155 -2.01 19.90 -27.43
N SER A 156 -2.85 20.92 -27.56
CA SER A 156 -2.52 22.25 -27.10
C SER A 156 -2.07 22.07 -25.67
N GLN A 157 -0.79 22.36 -25.44
CA GLN A 157 -0.15 22.42 -24.14
C GLN A 157 -1.17 22.96 -23.15
N ILE A 158 -1.75 22.07 -22.33
CA ILE A 158 -2.39 22.54 -21.12
C ILE A 158 -1.21 22.92 -20.27
N GLU A 159 -0.77 24.16 -20.44
CA GLU A 159 0.08 24.87 -19.51
C GLU A 159 -0.73 24.97 -18.23
N VAL A 160 -0.77 23.87 -17.48
CA VAL A 160 -1.27 23.88 -16.12
C VAL A 160 -0.23 24.69 -15.38
N GLU A 161 -0.49 25.98 -15.27
CA GLU A 161 0.26 26.93 -14.48
C GLU A 161 0.27 26.40 -13.04
N ASN A 162 1.32 25.65 -12.73
CA ASN A 162 1.50 25.02 -11.44
C ASN A 162 2.43 25.92 -10.62
N PRO A 163 1.89 26.74 -9.70
CA PRO A 163 2.68 27.71 -8.95
C PRO A 163 3.74 27.04 -8.06
N ALA A 164 3.49 25.80 -7.59
CA ALA A 164 4.47 25.06 -6.80
C ALA A 164 5.68 24.61 -7.65
N LEU A 165 5.45 24.30 -8.93
CA LEU A 165 6.49 23.89 -9.87
C LEU A 165 7.35 25.08 -10.32
N GLN A 166 6.76 26.27 -10.44
CA GLN A 166 7.51 27.51 -10.67
C GLN A 166 8.34 27.90 -9.43
N ALA A 167 7.74 27.88 -8.23
CA ALA A 167 8.46 28.15 -6.98
C ALA A 167 9.64 27.20 -6.73
N TRP A 168 9.49 25.92 -7.07
CA TRP A 168 10.58 24.95 -6.99
C TRP A 168 11.70 25.24 -7.98
N LYS A 169 11.37 25.57 -9.25
CA LYS A 169 12.36 25.95 -10.27
C LYS A 169 13.14 27.22 -9.89
N GLU A 170 12.45 28.22 -9.34
CA GLU A 170 13.07 29.44 -8.83
C GLU A 170 14.00 29.16 -7.64
N SER A 171 13.62 28.24 -6.74
CA SER A 171 14.48 27.84 -5.62
C SER A 171 15.75 27.13 -6.08
N GLN A 172 15.65 26.26 -7.09
CA GLN A 172 16.79 25.57 -7.70
C GLN A 172 17.72 26.57 -8.39
N PHE A 173 17.15 27.54 -9.11
CA PHE A 173 17.91 28.59 -9.78
C PHE A 173 18.63 29.52 -8.78
N ARG A 174 17.96 29.87 -7.67
CA ARG A 174 18.53 30.67 -6.58
C ARG A 174 19.68 29.95 -5.87
N LEU A 175 19.57 28.64 -5.66
CA LEU A 175 20.64 27.81 -5.10
C LEU A 175 21.84 27.67 -6.03
N SER A 176 21.62 27.63 -7.35
CA SER A 176 22.72 27.58 -8.33
C SER A 176 23.47 28.91 -8.52
N GLN A 177 22.87 30.04 -8.12
CA GLN A 177 23.51 31.37 -8.19
C GLN A 177 24.10 31.82 -6.85
N ALA A 178 23.83 31.09 -5.75
CA ALA A 178 24.26 31.46 -4.40
C ALA A 178 25.66 30.94 -4.02
N ASP A 179 26.56 30.77 -4.99
CA ASP A 179 28.00 30.63 -4.73
C ASP A 179 28.77 31.19 -5.94
N PRO A 180 29.49 32.32 -5.77
CA PRO A 180 30.80 32.26 -5.13
C PRO A 180 31.07 33.34 -4.07
N ALA A 181 31.87 32.93 -3.09
CA ALA A 181 32.71 33.73 -2.19
C ALA A 181 32.07 34.22 -0.87
N GLU A 182 32.33 33.51 0.22
CA GLU A 182 33.53 33.73 1.07
C GLU A 182 34.15 32.41 1.52
#